data_AF-A0A9E3K9F3-F1
#
_entry.id   AF-A0A9E3K9F3-F1
#
_cell.length_a   1.000
_cell.length_b   1.000
_cell.length_c   1.000
_cell.angle_alpha   90.00
_cell.angle_beta   90.00
_cell.angle_gamma   90.00
#
_symmetry.space_group_name_H-M   'P 1'
#
loop_
_entity.id
_entity.type
_entity.pdbx_description
1 polymer ?
#
loop_
_entity_poly.entity_id
_entity_poly.type
_entity_poly.pdbx_seq_one_letter_code
_entity_poly.pdbx_strand_id
1 'polypeptide(L)'
;MGRINDLEKLGQAIWLDFIDRKLLAEGGLKKLIDEDGVTGVTSNPSIFEKAMGHGNAYDAELAKFDKAHPGASAMARYEHLA
;
A
#
# COMPACT_ATOMS: atom_id res chain seq x y z
N MET A 1 15.09 21.19 -0.28
CA MET A 1 13.88 21.13 0.56
C MET A 1 12.70 21.51 -0.31
N GLY A 2 11.73 20.61 -0.46
CA GLY A 2 10.51 20.86 -1.23
C GLY A 2 9.44 21.57 -0.40
N ARG A 3 8.40 22.08 -1.06
CA ARG A 3 7.26 22.76 -0.41
C ARG A 3 6.53 21.87 0.60
N ILE A 4 6.57 20.55 0.40
CA ILE A 4 5.93 19.56 1.29
C ILE A 4 6.67 19.51 2.63
N ASN A 5 8.01 19.44 2.62
CA ASN A 5 8.84 19.41 3.83
C ASN A 5 8.71 20.69 4.68
N ASP A 6 8.31 21.82 4.09
CA ASP A 6 8.08 23.06 4.85
C ASP A 6 6.81 22.98 5.72
N LEU A 7 5.85 22.11 5.41
CA LEU A 7 4.63 21.93 6.20
C LEU A 7 4.91 21.29 7.58
N GLU A 8 5.95 20.46 7.69
CA GLU A 8 6.39 19.91 8.98
C GLU A 8 6.80 21.02 9.95
N LYS A 9 7.44 22.09 9.46
CA LYS A 9 7.83 23.25 10.28
C LYS A 9 6.61 24.02 10.81
N LEU A 10 5.46 23.85 10.18
CA LEU A 10 4.17 24.41 10.61
C LEU A 10 3.38 23.43 11.51
N GLY A 11 3.96 22.27 11.84
CA GLY A 11 3.31 21.25 12.67
C GLY A 11 2.28 20.38 11.92
N GLN A 12 2.29 20.38 10.59
CA GLN A 12 1.38 19.56 9.79
C GLN A 12 2.07 18.27 9.31
N ALA A 13 1.46 17.14 9.64
CA ALA A 13 1.89 15.82 9.16
C ALA A 13 1.32 15.51 7.78
N ILE A 14 2.16 15.02 6.86
CA ILE A 14 1.77 14.68 5.49
C ILE A 14 1.65 13.17 5.34
N TRP A 15 0.50 12.73 4.83
CA TRP A 15 0.19 11.32 4.61
C TRP A 15 -0.01 11.04 3.12
N LEU A 16 0.43 9.87 2.67
CA LEU A 16 0.21 9.40 1.31
C LEU A 16 -1.11 8.61 1.23
N ASP A 17 -2.05 9.06 0.39
CA ASP A 17 -3.33 8.36 0.15
C ASP A 17 -3.21 7.26 -0.91
N PHE A 18 -2.25 6.37 -0.69
CA PHE A 18 -1.97 5.23 -1.55
C PHE A 18 -1.03 4.26 -0.84
N ILE A 19 -1.26 2.96 -1.03
CA ILE A 19 -0.30 1.92 -0.64
C ILE A 19 -0.52 0.69 -1.52
N ASP A 20 0.57 0.09 -2.01
CA ASP A 20 0.56 -1.22 -2.63
C ASP A 20 1.87 -1.98 -2.36
N ARG A 21 1.87 -3.27 -2.69
CA ARG A 21 3.07 -4.13 -2.52
C ARG A 21 4.24 -3.72 -3.40
N LYS A 22 3.98 -3.09 -4.56
CA LYS A 22 5.04 -2.68 -5.48
C LYS A 22 5.81 -1.48 -4.92
N LEU A 23 5.10 -0.45 -4.46
CA LEU A 23 5.64 0.73 -3.79
C LEU A 23 6.53 0.34 -2.59
N LEU A 24 6.09 -0.66 -1.82
CA LEU A 24 6.85 -1.19 -0.70
C LEU A 24 8.10 -1.95 -1.17
N ALA A 25 7.93 -2.93 -2.07
CA ALA A 25 9.01 -3.80 -2.53
C ALA A 25 10.11 -3.05 -3.29
N GLU A 26 9.75 -2.01 -4.05
CA GLU A 26 10.68 -1.20 -4.84
C GLU A 26 11.29 -0.03 -4.03
N GLY A 27 11.00 0.06 -2.73
CA GLY A 27 11.54 1.10 -1.85
C GLY A 27 10.96 2.51 -2.08
N GLY A 28 9.87 2.62 -2.85
CA GLY A 28 9.23 3.89 -3.16
C GLY A 28 8.69 4.59 -1.90
N LEU A 29 8.07 3.86 -0.97
CA LEU A 29 7.61 4.46 0.28
C LEU A 29 8.78 4.99 1.12
N LYS A 30 9.90 4.25 1.19
CA LYS A 30 11.10 4.72 1.90
C LYS A 30 11.62 6.02 1.29
N LYS A 31 11.66 6.10 -0.04
CA LYS A 31 12.07 7.32 -0.74
C LYS A 31 11.17 8.51 -0.39
N LEU A 32 9.85 8.32 -0.38
CA LEU A 32 8.89 9.38 -0.03
C LEU A 32 9.04 9.84 1.44
N ILE A 33 9.38 8.93 2.35
CA ILE A 33 9.71 9.28 3.74
C ILE A 33 10.99 10.12 3.78
N ASP A 34 12.06 9.62 3.17
CA ASP A 34 13.40 10.23 3.28
C ASP A 34 13.50 11.58 2.54
N GLU A 35 12.83 11.73 1.39
CA GLU A 35 12.95 12.88 0.51
C GLU A 35 11.80 13.89 0.67
N ASP A 36 10.56 13.41 0.81
CA ASP A 36 9.35 14.24 0.76
C ASP A 36 8.69 14.46 2.14
N GLY A 37 9.18 13.82 3.21
CA GLY A 37 8.63 13.98 4.56
C GLY A 37 7.26 13.32 4.73
N VAL A 38 6.99 12.23 4.00
CA VAL A 38 5.79 11.42 4.26
C VAL A 38 5.91 10.77 5.64
N THR A 39 4.88 10.96 6.46
CA THR A 39 4.84 10.50 7.87
C THR A 39 3.79 9.43 8.13
N GLY A 40 2.92 9.17 7.16
CA GLY A 40 1.87 8.16 7.25
C GLY A 40 1.35 7.77 5.88
N VAL A 41 0.56 6.69 5.85
CA VAL A 41 -0.14 6.22 4.65
C VAL A 41 -1.60 5.93 5.03
N THR A 42 -2.51 6.09 4.06
CA THR A 42 -3.87 5.56 4.16
C THR A 42 -4.09 4.47 3.14
N SER A 43 -4.87 3.47 3.55
CA SER A 43 -5.52 2.53 2.65
C SER A 43 -7.03 2.70 2.77
N ASN A 44 -7.74 2.18 1.77
CA ASN A 44 -9.17 2.00 1.79
C ASN A 44 -9.53 0.87 0.79
N PRO A 45 -10.77 0.35 0.80
CA PRO A 45 -11.15 -0.74 -0.09
C PRO A 45 -10.92 -0.44 -1.58
N SER A 46 -11.08 0.81 -2.02
CA SER A 46 -10.84 1.20 -3.42
C SER A 46 -9.34 1.24 -3.78
N ILE A 47 -8.45 1.57 -2.85
CA ILE A 47 -7.00 1.46 -3.05
C ILE A 47 -6.61 0.00 -3.23
N PHE A 48 -7.12 -0.89 -2.37
CA PHE A 48 -6.83 -2.32 -2.47
C PHE A 48 -7.43 -2.97 -3.71
N GLU A 49 -8.65 -2.61 -4.10
CA GLU A 49 -9.27 -3.06 -5.35
C GLU A 49 -8.36 -2.73 -6.54
N LYS A 50 -7.88 -1.49 -6.63
CA LYS A 50 -6.94 -1.09 -7.69
C LYS A 50 -5.63 -1.86 -7.62
N ALA A 51 -5.03 -1.96 -6.43
CA ALA A 51 -3.73 -2.60 -6.24
C ALA A 51 -3.77 -4.11 -6.56
N MET A 52 -4.85 -4.80 -6.19
CA MET A 52 -5.03 -6.23 -6.44
C MET A 52 -5.54 -6.51 -7.87
N GLY A 53 -6.37 -5.62 -8.42
CA GLY A 53 -6.99 -5.79 -9.74
C GLY A 53 -6.11 -5.34 -10.91
N HIS A 54 -5.13 -4.45 -10.66
CA HIS A 54 -4.26 -3.91 -11.71
C HIS A 54 -2.80 -4.25 -11.42
N GLY A 55 -2.33 -5.37 -11.97
CA GLY A 55 -0.95 -5.84 -11.84
C GLY A 55 -0.90 -7.30 -11.43
N ASN A 56 0.29 -7.75 -11.01
CA ASN A 56 0.55 -9.14 -10.60
C ASN A 56 1.20 -9.25 -9.21
N ALA A 57 1.29 -8.15 -8.47
CA ALA A 57 2.00 -8.08 -7.19
C ALA A 57 1.35 -8.93 -6.08
N TYR A 58 0.09 -9.33 -6.27
CA TYR A 58 -0.68 -10.12 -5.31
C TYR A 58 -0.89 -11.57 -5.75
N ASP A 59 -0.68 -11.90 -7.03
CA ASP A 59 -1.03 -13.19 -7.64
C ASP A 59 -0.37 -14.39 -6.96
N ALA A 60 0.93 -14.27 -6.65
CA ALA A 60 1.68 -15.35 -6.05
C ALA A 60 1.17 -15.70 -4.65
N GLU A 61 0.83 -14.69 -3.84
CA GLU A 61 0.32 -14.89 -2.49
C GLU A 61 -1.14 -15.35 -2.51
N LEU A 62 -1.95 -14.85 -3.46
CA LEU A 62 -3.31 -15.33 -3.70
C LEU A 62 -3.32 -16.81 -4.06
N ALA A 63 -2.48 -17.23 -5.02
CA ALA A 63 -2.38 -18.63 -5.43
C ALA A 63 -1.93 -19.55 -4.29
N LYS A 64 -0.98 -19.08 -3.46
CA LYS A 64 -0.54 -19.80 -2.26
C LYS A 64 -1.67 -19.92 -1.23
N PHE A 65 -2.42 -18.85 -0.99
CA PHE A 65 -3.55 -18.85 -0.07
C PHE A 65 -4.66 -19.78 -0.54
N ASP A 66 -5.03 -19.74 -1.82
CA ASP A 66 -6.08 -20.59 -2.39
C ASP A 66 -5.70 -22.07 -2.35
N LYS A 67 -4.42 -22.41 -2.56
CA LYS A 67 -3.92 -23.79 -2.41
C LYS A 67 -4.03 -24.29 -0.97
N ALA A 68 -3.78 -23.41 0.01
CA ALA A 68 -3.86 -23.75 1.43
C ALA A 68 -5.31 -23.77 1.96
N HIS A 69 -6.20 -22.97 1.36
CA HIS A 69 -7.58 -22.76 1.81
C HIS A 69 -8.56 -22.98 0.66
N PRO A 70 -8.71 -24.23 0.17
CA PRO A 70 -9.63 -24.52 -0.93
C PRO A 70 -11.05 -24.10 -0.56
N GLY A 71 -11.70 -23.33 -1.43
CA GLY A 71 -13.07 -22.85 -1.21
C GLY A 71 -13.21 -21.66 -0.26
N ALA A 72 -12.11 -20.99 0.13
CA ALA A 72 -12.18 -19.74 0.90
C ALA A 72 -13.13 -18.71 0.24
N SER A 73 -13.73 -17.84 1.05
CA SER A 73 -14.59 -16.75 0.56
C SER A 73 -13.77 -15.64 -0.11
N ALA A 74 -14.40 -14.82 -0.95
CA ALA A 74 -13.74 -13.63 -1.50
C ALA A 74 -13.26 -12.67 -0.40
N MET A 75 -14.03 -12.53 0.69
CA MET A 75 -13.64 -11.68 1.82
C MET A 75 -12.40 -12.23 2.54
N ALA A 76 -12.31 -13.55 2.75
CA ALA A 76 -11.14 -14.15 3.37
C ALA A 76 -9.86 -13.96 2.52
N ARG A 77 -9.98 -14.01 1.19
CA ARG A 77 -8.86 -13.67 0.29
C ARG A 77 -8.47 -12.21 0.41
N TYR A 78 -9.44 -11.31 0.40
CA TYR A 78 -9.22 -9.87 0.54
C TYR A 78 -8.48 -9.55 1.85
N GLU A 79 -8.97 -10.05 2.99
CA GLU A 79 -8.36 -9.83 4.31
C GLU A 79 -6.95 -10.42 4.42
N HIS A 80 -6.66 -11.52 3.74
CA HIS A 80 -5.31 -12.10 3.71
C HIS A 80 -4.35 -11.26 2.86
N LEU A 81 -4.84 -10.59 1.82
CA LEU A 81 -4.00 -9.87 0.86
C LEU A 81 -3.76 -8.40 1.23
N ALA A 82 -4.75 -7.76 1.86
CA ALA A 82 -4.73 -6.37 2.30
C ALA A 82 -3.77 -6.13 3.47
#